data_AF-A0A923ALN0-F1
#
_entry.id   AF-A0A923ALN0-F1
#
_cell.length_a   1.000
_cell.length_b   1.000
_cell.length_c   1.000
_cell.angle_alpha   90.00
_cell.angle_beta   90.00
_cell.angle_gamma   90.00
#
_symmetry.space_group_name_H-M   'P 1'
#
loop_
_entity.id
_entity.type
_entity.pdbx_description
1 polymer ?
#
loop_
_entity_poly.entity_id
_entity_poly.type
_entity_poly.pdbx_seq_one_letter_code
_entity_poly.pdbx_strand_id
1 'polypeptide(L)'
;MPMPCASLDELLIVLRRASGIRFDDAMPGWHLYGTDIAQTAISQGKGVYGGGLPCIHNDAYHDELGEDFDLCYRYVQRKWRAALPIATPVTTVTRSWLRRFKERRQMRNSTSFRKSLAVGTDHDVELLAATCGWSDLNASGQRLARRTAVPDPFHA
;
A
#
# COMPACT_ATOMS: atom_id res chain seq x y z
N MET A 1 10.14 7.44 -12.31
CA MET A 1 9.36 6.99 -13.48
C MET A 1 8.31 5.99 -13.01
N PRO A 2 7.12 5.95 -13.62
CA PRO A 2 6.08 5.00 -13.25
C PRO A 2 6.55 3.56 -13.50
N MET A 3 6.29 2.67 -12.55
CA MET A 3 6.71 1.27 -12.57
C MET A 3 5.47 0.36 -12.61
N PRO A 4 5.45 -0.69 -13.45
CA PRO A 4 4.37 -1.66 -13.43
C PRO A 4 4.19 -2.30 -12.05
N CYS A 5 2.95 -2.46 -11.61
CA CYS A 5 2.64 -3.07 -10.31
C CYS A 5 1.56 -4.16 -10.46
N ALA A 6 1.66 -5.22 -9.66
CA ALA A 6 0.66 -6.28 -9.58
C ALA A 6 -0.46 -5.98 -8.57
N SER A 7 -0.25 -5.00 -7.70
CA SER A 7 -1.16 -4.56 -6.65
C SER A 7 -0.89 -3.09 -6.35
N LEU A 8 -1.86 -2.45 -5.69
CA LEU A 8 -1.77 -1.09 -5.21
C LEU A 8 -2.16 -1.06 -3.73
N ASP A 9 -1.58 -0.09 -3.02
CA ASP A 9 -2.09 0.34 -1.72
C ASP A 9 -3.41 1.11 -1.90
N GLU A 10 -4.25 1.03 -0.88
CA GLU A 10 -5.61 1.57 -0.87
C GLU A 10 -5.69 3.10 -0.74
N LEU A 11 -4.60 3.77 -0.31
CA LEU A 11 -4.56 5.21 -0.02
C LEU A 11 -4.99 6.10 -1.18
N LEU A 12 -4.35 5.94 -2.34
CA LEU A 12 -4.60 6.77 -3.52
C LEU A 12 -4.53 5.93 -4.79
N ILE A 13 -5.68 5.82 -5.46
CA ILE A 13 -5.81 5.14 -6.74
C ILE A 13 -6.44 6.09 -7.75
N VAL A 14 -5.73 6.36 -8.84
CA VAL A 14 -6.21 7.21 -9.92
C VAL A 14 -6.67 6.35 -11.10
N LEU A 15 -7.93 6.51 -11.50
CA LEU A 15 -8.53 5.76 -12.61
C LEU A 15 -8.95 6.70 -13.73
N ARG A 16 -8.59 6.36 -14.97
CA ARG A 16 -9.16 7.01 -16.14
C ARG A 16 -10.61 6.53 -16.31
N ARG A 17 -11.60 7.43 -16.20
CA ARG A 17 -13.04 7.08 -16.32
C ARG A 17 -13.37 6.26 -17.56
N ALA A 18 -12.81 6.66 -18.72
CA ALA A 18 -13.01 5.97 -19.99
C ALA A 18 -12.40 4.56 -20.06
N SER A 19 -11.60 4.15 -19.06
CA SER A 19 -11.12 2.78 -18.96
C SER A 19 -12.25 1.80 -18.66
N GLY A 20 -13.37 2.23 -18.07
CA GLY A 20 -14.44 1.32 -17.66
C GLY A 20 -14.07 0.37 -16.51
N ILE A 21 -12.91 0.56 -15.87
CA ILE A 21 -12.55 -0.19 -14.66
C ILE A 21 -13.37 0.33 -13.48
N ARG A 22 -13.91 -0.60 -12.69
CA ARG A 22 -14.74 -0.35 -11.51
C ARG A 22 -14.23 -1.20 -10.35
N PHE A 23 -14.50 -0.73 -9.14
CA PHE A 23 -14.37 -1.55 -7.94
C PHE A 23 -15.44 -2.63 -7.96
N ASP A 24 -15.15 -3.74 -7.31
CA ASP A 24 -16.08 -4.86 -7.17
C ASP A 24 -16.98 -4.65 -5.95
N ASP A 25 -18.26 -4.37 -6.18
CA ASP A 25 -19.24 -4.14 -5.12
C ASP A 25 -19.50 -5.38 -4.26
N ALA A 26 -19.07 -6.57 -4.70
CA ALA A 26 -19.17 -7.81 -3.92
C ALA A 26 -17.96 -8.03 -2.99
N MET A 27 -16.96 -7.15 -3.02
CA MET A 27 -15.80 -7.26 -2.16
C MET A 27 -16.19 -7.01 -0.70
N PRO A 28 -15.87 -7.94 0.23
CA PRO A 28 -16.16 -7.71 1.64
C PRO A 28 -15.17 -6.69 2.20
N GLY A 29 -15.64 -5.74 3.01
CA GLY A 29 -14.77 -4.86 3.79
C GLY A 29 -13.93 -3.87 2.98
N TRP A 30 -12.84 -3.40 3.59
CA TRP A 30 -12.04 -2.26 3.11
C TRP A 30 -10.56 -2.60 2.87
N HIS A 31 -10.21 -3.89 2.80
CA HIS A 31 -8.82 -4.33 2.56
C HIS A 31 -8.65 -4.97 1.20
N LEU A 32 -7.45 -4.87 0.61
CA LEU A 32 -7.06 -5.52 -0.64
C LEU A 32 -7.84 -5.07 -1.89
N TYR A 33 -8.70 -4.06 -1.80
CA TYR A 33 -9.43 -3.55 -2.97
C TYR A 33 -8.48 -2.89 -3.97
N GLY A 34 -7.33 -2.38 -3.51
CA GLY A 34 -6.25 -1.91 -4.38
C GLY A 34 -5.62 -3.05 -5.19
N THR A 35 -5.50 -4.23 -4.57
CA THR A 35 -5.08 -5.45 -5.28
C THR A 35 -6.14 -5.94 -6.25
N ASP A 36 -7.40 -5.97 -5.84
CA ASP A 36 -8.50 -6.44 -6.68
C ASP A 36 -8.68 -5.59 -7.94
N ILE A 37 -8.68 -4.26 -7.81
CA ILE A 37 -8.84 -3.37 -8.96
C ILE A 37 -7.63 -3.43 -9.91
N ALA A 38 -6.43 -3.61 -9.38
CA ALA A 38 -5.23 -3.82 -10.18
C ALA A 38 -5.34 -5.10 -11.03
N GLN A 39 -5.72 -6.21 -10.41
CA GLN A 39 -5.91 -7.48 -11.13
C GLN A 39 -7.08 -7.42 -12.11
N THR A 40 -8.15 -6.69 -11.78
CA THR A 40 -9.26 -6.40 -12.70
C THR A 40 -8.75 -5.70 -13.96
N ALA A 41 -7.93 -4.65 -13.80
CA ALA A 41 -7.33 -3.94 -14.93
C ALA A 41 -6.40 -4.85 -15.76
N ILE A 42 -5.51 -5.60 -15.11
CA ILE A 42 -4.57 -6.52 -15.77
C ILE A 42 -5.32 -7.59 -16.57
N SER A 43 -6.37 -8.18 -15.99
CA SER A 43 -7.19 -9.21 -16.66
C SER A 43 -7.89 -8.71 -17.92
N GLN A 44 -8.10 -7.39 -18.01
CA GLN A 44 -8.68 -6.70 -19.18
C GLN A 44 -7.59 -6.15 -20.13
N GLY A 45 -6.33 -6.56 -19.95
CA GLY A 45 -5.21 -6.14 -20.80
C GLY A 45 -4.76 -4.69 -20.59
N LYS A 46 -5.09 -4.09 -19.43
CA LYS A 46 -4.72 -2.70 -19.11
C LYS A 46 -3.49 -2.66 -18.21
N GLY A 47 -2.72 -1.57 -18.33
CA GLY A 47 -1.57 -1.31 -17.48
C GLY A 47 -1.96 -0.79 -16.10
N VAL A 48 -1.17 -1.16 -15.09
CA VAL A 48 -1.25 -0.70 -13.70
C VAL A 48 0.14 -0.22 -13.30
N TYR A 49 0.24 0.98 -12.75
CA TYR A 49 1.53 1.61 -12.47
C TYR A 49 1.53 2.32 -11.11
N GLY A 50 2.61 2.11 -10.35
CA GLY A 50 2.97 2.93 -9.20
C GLY A 50 3.88 4.08 -9.63
N GLY A 51 3.68 5.27 -9.10
CA GLY A 51 4.45 6.48 -9.43
C GLY A 51 4.89 7.25 -8.21
N GLY A 52 5.84 8.17 -8.39
CA GLY A 52 6.23 9.12 -7.35
C GLY A 52 5.14 10.16 -7.16
N LEU A 53 4.13 9.82 -6.36
CA LEU A 53 3.06 10.70 -5.93
C LEU A 53 3.15 10.85 -4.40
N PRO A 54 3.93 11.83 -3.90
CA PRO A 54 4.04 12.06 -2.47
C PRO A 54 2.66 12.31 -1.86
N CYS A 55 2.30 11.54 -0.83
CA CYS A 55 1.03 11.62 -0.14
C CYS A 55 1.28 11.47 1.36
N ILE A 56 0.58 12.28 2.16
CA ILE A 56 0.56 12.14 3.62
C ILE A 56 -0.70 11.36 3.99
N HIS A 57 -0.51 10.21 4.63
CA HIS A 57 -1.59 9.38 5.16
C HIS A 57 -1.56 9.44 6.68
N ASN A 58 -2.42 10.29 7.25
CA ASN A 58 -2.54 10.48 8.70
C ASN A 58 -3.49 9.44 9.30
N ASP A 59 -3.08 8.18 9.24
CA ASP A 59 -3.85 7.09 9.82
C ASP A 59 -3.26 6.63 11.15
N ALA A 60 -4.14 6.16 12.05
CA ALA A 60 -3.71 5.65 13.33
C ALA A 60 -3.02 4.29 13.16
N TYR A 61 -2.12 3.95 14.09
CA TYR A 61 -1.53 2.62 14.07
C TYR A 61 -2.58 1.55 14.42
N HIS A 62 -2.68 0.52 13.57
CA HIS A 62 -3.53 -0.64 13.79
C HIS A 62 -2.66 -1.89 14.08
N ASP A 63 -2.81 -2.47 15.28
CA ASP A 63 -1.91 -3.51 15.81
C ASP A 63 -1.94 -4.83 15.00
N GLU A 64 -3.11 -5.29 14.49
CA GLU A 64 -3.22 -6.57 13.77
C GLU A 64 -4.24 -6.60 12.62
N LEU A 65 -3.91 -7.38 11.57
CA LEU A 65 -4.83 -7.76 10.49
C LEU A 65 -5.92 -8.70 11.06
N GLY A 66 -7.13 -8.16 11.23
CA GLY A 66 -8.27 -8.83 11.83
C GLY A 66 -9.01 -9.81 10.93
N GLU A 67 -10.18 -10.26 11.41
CA GLU A 67 -11.06 -11.16 10.66
C GLU A 67 -11.59 -10.53 9.36
N ASP A 68 -11.73 -9.21 9.33
CA ASP A 68 -12.10 -8.42 8.16
C ASP A 68 -11.08 -8.58 7.03
N PHE A 69 -9.78 -8.47 7.34
CA PHE A 69 -8.71 -8.73 6.38
C PHE A 69 -8.73 -10.18 5.88
N ASP A 70 -9.05 -11.14 6.75
CA ASP A 70 -9.13 -12.55 6.38
C ASP A 70 -10.24 -12.82 5.36
N LEU A 71 -11.39 -12.17 5.50
CA LEU A 71 -12.49 -12.23 4.53
C LEU A 71 -12.06 -11.66 3.18
N CYS A 72 -11.44 -10.47 3.17
CA CYS A 72 -10.90 -9.83 1.97
C CYS A 72 -9.87 -10.73 1.27
N TYR A 73 -8.93 -11.28 2.05
CA TYR A 73 -7.89 -12.16 1.52
C TYR A 73 -8.49 -13.38 0.84
N ARG A 74 -9.44 -14.07 1.50
CA ARG A 74 -10.09 -15.27 0.93
C ARG A 74 -10.90 -14.91 -0.32
N TYR A 75 -11.49 -13.73 -0.36
CA TYR A 75 -12.18 -13.23 -1.54
C TYR A 75 -11.21 -13.09 -2.72
N VAL A 76 -10.15 -12.29 -2.56
CA VAL A 76 -9.12 -12.06 -3.59
C VAL A 76 -8.43 -13.35 -4.00
N GLN A 77 -8.10 -14.22 -3.04
CA GLN A 77 -7.48 -15.53 -3.29
C GLN A 77 -8.34 -16.43 -4.18
N ARG A 78 -9.67 -16.44 -3.97
CA ARG A 78 -10.60 -17.24 -4.79
C ARG A 78 -10.78 -16.62 -6.17
N LYS A 79 -11.09 -15.32 -6.24
CA LYS A 79 -11.34 -14.59 -7.50
C LYS A 79 -10.13 -14.66 -8.43
N TRP A 80 -8.93 -14.44 -7.90
CA TRP A 80 -7.70 -14.37 -8.68
C TRP A 80 -6.84 -15.62 -8.60
N ARG A 81 -7.45 -16.79 -8.32
CA ARG A 81 -6.74 -18.06 -8.14
C ARG A 81 -5.74 -18.39 -9.26
N ALA A 82 -6.05 -18.01 -10.50
CA ALA A 82 -5.19 -18.22 -11.66
C ALA A 82 -3.95 -17.30 -11.71
N ALA A 83 -4.01 -16.13 -11.08
CA ALA A 83 -2.92 -15.14 -11.04
C ALA A 83 -2.05 -15.27 -9.77
N LEU A 84 -2.40 -16.13 -8.82
CA LEU A 84 -1.63 -16.33 -7.60
C LEU A 84 -0.24 -16.96 -7.88
N PRO A 85 0.82 -16.52 -7.18
CA PRO A 85 0.81 -15.59 -6.04
C PRO A 85 0.82 -14.11 -6.43
N ILE A 86 0.16 -13.26 -5.63
CA ILE A 86 0.13 -11.80 -5.83
C ILE A 86 0.78 -11.13 -4.62
N ALA A 87 1.88 -10.40 -4.85
CA ALA A 87 2.48 -9.57 -3.82
C ALA A 87 1.63 -8.30 -3.60
N THR A 88 1.36 -7.95 -2.35
CA THR A 88 0.62 -6.75 -1.92
C THR A 88 1.50 -5.91 -1.00
N PRO A 89 1.17 -4.63 -0.73
CA PRO A 89 1.94 -3.80 0.19
C PRO A 89 2.10 -4.38 1.60
N VAL A 90 1.12 -5.17 2.05
CA VAL A 90 1.09 -5.72 3.42
C VAL A 90 1.54 -7.18 3.48
N THR A 91 1.17 -8.00 2.48
CA THR A 91 1.41 -9.46 2.50
C THR A 91 1.46 -10.08 1.09
N THR A 92 1.62 -11.40 0.96
CA THR A 92 1.44 -12.09 -0.32
C THR A 92 0.14 -12.90 -0.31
N VAL A 93 -0.73 -12.70 -1.30
CA VAL A 93 -1.87 -13.57 -1.54
C VAL A 93 -1.36 -14.84 -2.24
N THR A 94 -1.55 -16.01 -1.62
CA THR A 94 -0.96 -17.27 -2.08
C THR A 94 -2.02 -18.38 -2.12
N ARG A 95 -1.75 -19.48 -2.84
CA ARG A 95 -2.66 -20.65 -2.87
C ARG A 95 -2.57 -21.52 -1.63
N SER A 96 -1.42 -21.53 -0.95
CA SER A 96 -1.10 -22.47 0.12
C SER A 96 -1.20 -21.83 1.50
N TRP A 97 -1.91 -22.50 2.40
CA TRP A 97 -2.06 -22.10 3.80
C TRP A 97 -0.74 -22.10 4.57
N LEU A 98 0.22 -22.95 4.20
CA LEU A 98 1.52 -23.04 4.88
C LEU A 98 2.32 -21.74 4.77
N ARG A 99 2.26 -21.08 3.61
CA ARG A 99 2.95 -19.80 3.39
C ARG A 99 2.32 -18.68 4.21
N ARG A 100 0.99 -18.69 4.33
CA ARG A 100 0.24 -17.76 5.21
C ARG A 100 0.60 -17.93 6.68
N PHE A 101 0.76 -19.15 7.19
CA PHE A 101 1.18 -19.36 8.58
C PHE A 101 2.58 -18.79 8.87
N LYS A 102 3.51 -18.96 7.93
CA LYS A 102 4.85 -18.37 8.02
C LYS A 102 4.80 -16.84 8.01
N GLU A 103 4.02 -16.26 7.09
CA GLU A 103 3.86 -14.80 6.98
C GLU A 103 3.17 -14.20 8.21
N ARG A 104 2.13 -14.84 8.76
CA ARG A 104 1.51 -14.41 10.03
C ARG A 104 2.50 -14.42 11.18
N ARG A 105 3.31 -15.47 11.32
CA ARG A 105 4.37 -15.52 12.34
C ARG A 105 5.37 -14.38 12.17
N GLN A 106 5.79 -14.11 10.93
CA GLN A 106 6.70 -13.01 10.65
C GLN A 106 6.10 -11.64 10.97
N MET A 107 4.81 -11.42 10.64
CA MET A 107 4.10 -10.18 10.99
C MET A 107 3.99 -9.99 12.51
N ARG A 108 3.61 -11.05 13.25
CA ARG A 108 3.55 -11.00 14.72
C ARG A 108 4.90 -10.71 15.36
N ASN A 109 5.98 -11.26 14.80
CA ASN A 109 7.33 -11.02 15.30
C ASN A 109 7.85 -9.61 14.99
N SER A 110 7.24 -8.89 14.03
CA SER A 110 7.61 -7.52 13.67
C SER A 110 6.71 -6.44 14.27
N THR A 111 5.65 -6.82 15.00
CA THR A 111 4.68 -5.89 15.60
C THR A 111 5.36 -4.86 16.50
N SER A 112 6.26 -5.27 17.40
CA SER A 112 6.96 -4.35 18.31
C SER A 112 7.80 -3.31 17.56
N PHE A 113 8.48 -3.74 16.50
CA PHE A 113 9.26 -2.85 15.63
C PHE A 113 8.38 -1.89 14.83
N ARG A 114 7.24 -2.35 14.31
CA ARG A 114 6.29 -1.48 13.59
C ARG A 114 5.66 -0.46 14.54
N LYS A 115 5.35 -0.86 15.76
CA LYS A 115 4.81 0.03 16.79
C LYS A 115 5.82 1.09 17.22
N SER A 116 7.12 0.77 17.28
CA SER A 116 8.15 1.77 17.58
C SER A 116 8.35 2.81 16.48
N LEU A 117 7.87 2.55 15.26
CA LEU A 117 7.91 3.51 14.14
C LEU A 117 6.65 4.37 14.03
N ALA A 118 5.60 4.07 14.79
CA ALA A 118 4.37 4.83 14.75
C ALA A 118 4.57 6.20 15.42
N VAL A 119 4.31 7.26 14.66
CA VAL A 119 4.21 8.64 15.17
C VAL A 119 2.74 8.97 15.42
N GLY A 120 2.47 9.96 16.27
CA GLY A 120 1.10 10.39 16.55
C GLY A 120 0.39 10.93 15.30
N THR A 121 -0.94 10.89 15.29
CA THR A 121 -1.76 11.42 14.18
C THR A 121 -1.96 12.93 14.23
N ASP A 122 -1.61 13.56 15.35
CA ASP A 122 -1.88 14.98 15.64
C ASP A 122 -0.79 15.93 15.10
N HIS A 123 -0.11 15.54 14.03
CA HIS A 123 0.97 16.32 13.45
C HIS A 123 0.46 17.17 12.29
N ASP A 124 0.95 18.42 12.21
CA ASP A 124 0.63 19.32 11.11
C ASP A 124 1.15 18.74 9.79
N VAL A 125 0.26 18.61 8.81
CA VAL A 125 0.57 18.06 7.48
C VAL A 125 1.61 18.89 6.76
N GLU A 126 1.63 20.20 6.95
CA GLU A 126 2.61 21.09 6.30
C GLU A 126 4.01 20.89 6.89
N LEU A 127 4.08 20.66 8.20
CA LEU A 127 5.32 20.31 8.87
C LEU A 127 5.85 18.97 8.36
N LEU A 128 4.99 17.94 8.28
CA LEU A 128 5.37 16.63 7.75
C LEU A 128 5.84 16.72 6.29
N ALA A 129 5.12 17.48 5.46
CA ALA A 129 5.52 17.72 4.08
C ALA A 129 6.90 18.40 4.00
N ALA A 130 7.18 19.37 4.88
CA ALA A 130 8.44 20.08 4.90
C ALA A 130 9.60 19.17 5.32
N THR A 131 9.41 18.36 6.38
CA THR A 131 10.40 17.39 6.85
C THR A 131 10.72 16.34 5.79
N CYS A 132 9.73 15.90 5.02
CA CYS A 132 9.94 14.96 3.91
C CYS A 132 10.50 15.62 2.63
N GLY A 133 10.64 16.95 2.60
CA GLY A 133 11.07 17.71 1.42
C GLY A 133 10.04 17.71 0.29
N TRP A 134 8.76 17.61 0.65
CA TRP A 134 7.60 17.56 -0.26
C TRP A 134 6.81 18.87 -0.32
N SER A 135 7.15 19.87 0.50
CA SER A 135 6.53 21.21 0.44
C SER A 135 6.83 21.98 -0.85
N ASP A 136 7.91 21.62 -1.56
CA ASP A 136 8.22 22.16 -2.88
C ASP A 136 8.45 21.02 -3.89
N LEU A 137 7.38 20.71 -4.64
CA LEU A 137 7.38 19.65 -5.64
C LEU A 137 8.23 20.00 -6.88
N ASN A 138 8.57 21.29 -7.10
CA ASN A 138 9.50 21.68 -8.16
C ASN A 138 10.94 21.27 -7.83
N ALA A 139 11.30 21.29 -6.54
CA ALA A 139 12.58 20.80 -6.06
C ALA A 139 12.67 19.26 -6.09
N SER A 140 11.57 18.55 -5.85
CA SER A 140 11.54 17.07 -5.83
C SER A 140 11.82 16.44 -7.20
N GLY A 141 11.49 17.12 -8.30
CA GLY A 141 11.85 16.71 -9.67
C GLY A 141 13.35 16.81 -9.98
N GLN A 142 14.08 17.68 -9.29
CA GLN A 142 15.52 17.90 -9.49
C GLN A 142 16.40 17.14 -8.47
N ARG A 143 15.87 16.87 -7.26
CA ARG A 143 16.64 16.30 -6.13
C ARG A 143 16.89 14.78 -6.24
N LEU A 144 16.26 14.09 -7.18
CA LEU A 144 16.62 12.70 -7.53
C LEU A 144 18.07 12.55 -8.05
N ALA A 145 18.75 13.66 -8.35
CA ALA A 145 20.15 13.66 -8.78
C ALA A 145 21.19 13.80 -7.64
N ARG A 146 20.81 14.16 -6.40
CA ARG A 146 21.79 14.41 -5.32
C ARG A 146 21.28 13.98 -3.96
N ARG A 147 21.74 12.80 -3.50
CA ARG A 147 21.61 12.35 -2.10
C ARG A 147 22.62 13.11 -1.23
N THR A 148 22.13 13.84 -0.24
CA THR A 148 22.83 14.08 1.03
C THR A 148 21.82 13.96 2.18
N ALA A 149 22.28 13.35 3.28
CA ALA A 149 21.47 12.97 4.43
C ALA A 149 20.85 14.17 5.16
N VAL A 150 19.60 14.02 5.60
CA VAL A 150 18.91 14.95 6.51
C VAL A 150 18.94 14.34 7.92
N PRO A 151 19.23 15.10 8.99
CA PRO A 151 19.23 14.57 10.36
C PRO A 151 17.82 14.39 10.91
N ASP A 152 17.66 13.41 11.81
CA ASP A 152 16.42 12.99 12.47
C ASP A 152 15.93 14.03 13.51
N PRO A 153 14.70 14.59 13.39
CA PRO A 153 14.17 15.57 14.33
C PRO A 153 13.46 14.96 15.55
N PHE A 154 13.38 13.63 15.71
CA PHE A 154 12.54 12.99 16.75
C PHE A 154 13.28 12.51 18.01
N HIS A 155 14.51 12.98 18.26
CA HIS A 155 15.18 12.78 19.54
C HIS A 155 15.55 14.10 20.21
N ALA A 156 14.80 14.44 21.27
CA ALA A 156 15.20 15.31 22.37
C ALA A 156 14.90 14.58 23.68
#